data_AF-A0A2U1CRV1-F1
#
_entry.id   AF-A0A2U1CRV1-F1
#
_cell.length_a   1.000
_cell.length_b   1.000
_cell.length_c   1.000
_cell.angle_alpha   90.00
_cell.angle_beta   90.00
_cell.angle_gamma   90.00
#
_symmetry.space_group_name_H-M   'P 1'
#
loop_
_entity.id
_entity.type
_entity.pdbx_description
1 polymer ?
#
loop_
_entity_poly.entity_id
_entity_poly.type
_entity_poly.pdbx_seq_one_letter_code
_entity_poly.pdbx_strand_id
1 'polypeptide(L)' 'MKPTTFLGLLALILIGLKLAGLGMVADWSWWVVLSPIWMPWAIVVSVGVPALFVYAAVKVWRR' A
#
# COMPACT_ATOMS: atom_id res chain seq x y z
N MET A 1 10.70 -20.88 6.43
CA MET A 1 10.73 -19.57 5.72
C MET A 1 9.30 -19.09 5.60
N LYS A 2 8.96 -17.88 6.09
CA LYS A 2 7.60 -17.36 5.95
C LYS A 2 7.33 -17.13 4.45
N PRO A 3 6.16 -17.51 3.91
CA PRO A 3 5.87 -17.24 2.50
C PRO A 3 5.92 -15.73 2.29
N THR A 4 6.80 -15.29 1.40
CA THR A 4 6.82 -13.90 0.95
C THR A 4 5.47 -13.59 0.34
N THR A 5 4.76 -12.64 0.94
CA THR A 5 3.45 -12.21 0.47
C THR A 5 3.57 -11.70 -0.97
N PHE A 6 2.52 -11.86 -1.78
CA PHE A 6 2.49 -11.43 -3.19
C PHE A 6 2.99 -9.99 -3.37
N LEU A 7 2.60 -9.08 -2.46
CA LEU A 7 3.04 -7.68 -2.45
C LEU A 7 4.55 -7.52 -2.22
N GLY A 8 5.15 -8.37 -1.39
CA GLY A 8 6.60 -8.37 -1.17
C GLY A 8 7.37 -8.80 -2.42
N LEU A 9 6.90 -9.82 -3.12
CA LEU A 9 7.49 -10.25 -4.41
C LEU A 9 7.32 -9.16 -5.47
N LEU A 10 6.15 -8.54 -5.56
CA LEU A 10 5.89 -7.44 -6.49
C LEU A 10 6.81 -6.24 -6.23
N ALA A 11 7.02 -5.87 -4.96
CA ALA A 11 7.94 -4.80 -4.57
C ALA A 11 9.38 -5.11 -5.02
N LEU A 12 9.85 -6.34 -4.79
CA LEU A 12 11.20 -6.74 -5.20
C LEU A 12 11.38 -6.70 -6.73
N ILE A 13 10.38 -7.13 -7.50
CA ILE A 13 10.43 -7.07 -8.97
C ILE A 13 10.49 -5.62 -9.46
N LEU A 14 9.65 -4.72 -8.90
CA LEU A 14 9.65 -3.31 -9.30
C LEU A 14 10.96 -2.60 -8.92
N ILE A 15 11.51 -2.89 -7.74
CA ILE A 15 12.82 -2.38 -7.32
C ILE A 15 13.91 -2.90 -8.27
N GLY A 16 13.88 -4.19 -8.61
CA GLY A 16 14.80 -4.80 -9.57
C GLY A 16 14.74 -4.13 -10.95
N LEU A 17 13.54 -3.92 -11.49
CA LEU A 17 13.35 -3.23 -12.78
C LEU A 17 13.85 -1.78 -12.75
N LYS A 18 13.56 -1.05 -11.66
CA LYS A 18 13.99 0.34 -11.45
C LYS A 18 15.51 0.45 -11.40
N LEU A 19 16.18 -0.46 -10.68
CA LEU A 19 17.64 -0.49 -10.57
C LEU A 19 18.32 -0.98 -11.86
N ALA A 20 17.67 -1.87 -12.61
CA ALA A 20 18.16 -2.35 -13.90
C ALA A 20 17.95 -1.35 -15.05
N GLY A 21 17.20 -0.27 -14.83
CA GLY A 21 16.91 0.73 -15.85
C GLY A 21 16.04 0.19 -17.00
N LEU A 22 15.17 -0.80 -16.72
CA LEU A 22 14.37 -1.48 -17.75
C LEU A 22 12.94 -0.94 -17.84
N GLY A 23 12.52 -0.59 -19.06
CA GLY A 23 11.16 -0.19 -19.40
C GLY A 23 10.72 1.13 -18.74
N MET A 24 9.42 1.40 -18.79
CA MET A 24 8.84 2.65 -18.26
C MET A 24 9.04 2.81 -16.73
N VAL A 25 9.20 1.69 -16.00
CA VAL A 25 9.42 1.70 -14.54
C VAL A 25 10.74 2.37 -14.16
N ALA A 26 11.71 2.43 -15.08
CA ALA A 26 12.99 3.11 -14.88
C ALA A 26 12.83 4.62 -14.59
N ASP A 27 11.79 5.26 -15.13
CA ASP A 27 11.53 6.70 -14.98
C ASP A 27 10.54 7.02 -13.84
N TRP A 28 9.91 6.01 -13.24
CA TRP A 28 8.89 6.23 -12.21
C TRP A 28 9.48 6.79 -10.92
N SER A 29 8.70 7.56 -10.17
CA SER A 29 9.14 8.01 -8.85
C SER A 29 9.29 6.82 -7.89
N TRP A 30 10.23 6.93 -6.94
CA TRP A 30 10.41 5.91 -5.90
C TRP A 30 9.14 5.66 -5.07
N TRP A 31 8.28 6.68 -4.95
CA TRP A 31 6.97 6.55 -4.32
C TRP A 31 6.09 5.50 -5.01
N VAL A 32 6.06 5.48 -6.35
CA VAL A 32 5.27 4.51 -7.11
C VAL A 32 5.93 3.13 -7.08
N VAL A 33 7.26 3.06 -7.17
CA VAL A 33 8.02 1.78 -7.09
C VAL A 33 7.78 1.09 -5.75
N LEU A 34 7.73 1.85 -4.65
CA LEU A 34 7.49 1.34 -3.31
C LEU A 34 6.00 1.20 -2.96
N SER A 35 5.08 1.51 -3.89
CA SER A 35 3.63 1.43 -3.67
C SER A 35 3.14 0.09 -3.11
N PRO A 36 3.64 -1.09 -3.48
CA PRO A 36 3.15 -2.34 -2.92
C PRO A 36 3.38 -2.46 -1.40
N ILE A 37 4.33 -1.71 -0.84
CA ILE A 37 4.65 -1.72 0.59
C ILE A 37 3.72 -0.79 1.37
N TRP A 38 3.52 0.45 0.90
CA TRP A 38 2.78 1.46 1.64
C TRP A 38 1.29 1.56 1.25
N MET A 39 0.89 1.10 0.06
CA MET A 39 -0.48 1.18 -0.43
C MET A 39 -1.51 0.47 0.48
N PRO A 40 -1.24 -0.74 1.04
CA PRO A 40 -2.16 -1.36 2.00
C PRO A 40 -2.44 -0.48 3.21
N TRP A 41 -1.39 0.16 3.75
CA TRP A 41 -1.52 1.09 4.87
C TRP A 41 -2.28 2.36 4.47
N ALA A 42 -2.00 2.91 3.29
CA ALA A 42 -2.73 4.06 2.78
C ALA A 42 -4.24 3.78 2.63
N ILE A 43 -4.63 2.57 2.20
CA ILE A 43 -6.04 2.17 2.12
C ILE A 43 -6.66 2.09 3.51
N VAL A 44 -5.98 1.47 4.48
CA VAL A 44 -6.47 1.38 5.87
C VAL A 44 -6.64 2.77 6.48
N VAL A 45 -5.69 3.68 6.26
CA VAL A 45 -5.75 5.04 6.79
C VAL A 45 -6.82 5.88 6.10
N SER A 46 -6.93 5.81 4.77
CA SER A 46 -7.87 6.64 4.01
C SER A 46 -9.32 6.17 4.09
N VAL A 47 -9.56 4.87 4.26
CA VAL A 47 -10.93 4.29 4.27
C VAL A 47 -11.26 3.72 5.65
N GLY A 48 -10.37 2.93 6.22
CA GLY A 48 -10.61 2.23 7.49
C GLY A 48 -10.76 3.19 8.67
N VAL A 49 -9.90 4.20 8.79
CA VAL A 49 -9.96 5.17 9.89
C VAL A 49 -11.24 6.02 9.83
N PRO A 50 -11.63 6.63 8.69
CA PRO A 50 -12.90 7.34 8.60
C PRO A 50 -14.11 6.43 8.85
N ALA A 51 -14.12 5.21 8.31
CA ALA A 51 -15.20 4.26 8.54
C ALA A 51 -15.35 3.91 10.03
N LEU A 52 -14.23 3.69 10.73
CA LEU A 52 -14.21 3.50 12.18
C LEU A 52 -14.75 4.70 12.93
N PHE A 53 -14.37 5.91 12.53
CA PHE A 53 -14.83 7.15 13.15
C PHE A 53 -16.34 7.34 12.98
N VAL A 54 -16.86 7.15 11.77
CA VAL A 54 -18.30 7.19 11.47
C VAL A 54 -19.04 6.13 12.28
N TYR A 55 -18.55 4.89 12.31
CA TYR A 55 -19.14 3.81 13.09
C TYR A 55 -19.19 4.16 14.59
N ALA A 56 -18.10 4.69 15.15
CA ALA A 56 -18.04 5.09 16.55
C ALA A 56 -19.04 6.21 16.86
N ALA A 57 -19.12 7.24 16.02
CA ALA A 57 -20.06 8.34 16.18
C ALA A 57 -21.52 7.84 16.16
N VAL A 58 -21.87 6.99 15.19
CA VAL A 58 -23.21 6.39 15.08
C VAL A 58 -23.54 5.49 16.27
N LYS A 59 -22.54 4.74 16.76
CA LYS A 59 -22.71 3.86 17.92
C LYS A 59 -22.94 4.66 19.21
N VAL A 60 -22.24 5.78 19.39
CA VAL A 60 -22.44 6.68 20.53
C VAL A 60 -23.82 7.33 20.47
N TRP A 61 -24.24 7.79 19.30
CA TRP A 61 -25.55 8.46 19.14
C TRP A 61 -26.76 7.52 19.33
N ARG A 62 -26.56 6.20 19.14
CA ARG A 62 -27.58 5.16 19.36
C ARG A 62 -27.65 4.62 20.80
N ARG A 63 -26.81 5.10 21.72
CA ARG A 63 -26.90 4.78 23.15
C ARG A 63 -27.72 5.82 23.89
#